data_AF-E4YXC8-F1
#
_entry.id   AF-E4YXC8-F1
#
_cell.length_a   1.000
_cell.length_b   1.000
_cell.length_c   1.000
_cell.angle_alpha   90.00
_cell.angle_beta   90.00
_cell.angle_gamma   90.00
#
_symmetry.space_group_name_H-M   'P 1'
#
loop_
_entity.id
_entity.type
_entity.pdbx_description
1 polymer ?
#
loop_
_entity_poly.entity_id
_entity_poly.type
_entity_poly.pdbx_seq_one_letter_code
_entity_poly.pdbx_strand_id
1 'polypeptide(L)'
;MGHVEVQSLDIDLVLLDHDILSLEQPEIIRSVFLHRDYTSLHSVARSINKLIAQFGHPTNIYGQGSAAKIVDKLVQTMSKGQELPKTKPLIGNFILIDRNVDFITPLCTQQTYTGILDDWFNSECAYSSHNPKA
;
A
#
# COMPACT_ATOMS: atom_id res chain seq x y z
N MET A 1 -4.45 20.81 37.06
CA MET A 1 -4.30 19.38 36.79
C MET A 1 -4.60 19.18 35.30
N GLY A 2 -3.60 18.85 34.48
CA GLY A 2 -3.79 18.73 33.03
C GLY A 2 -4.44 17.40 32.68
N HIS A 3 -5.57 17.43 31.99
CA HIS A 3 -6.19 16.26 31.39
C HIS A 3 -5.78 16.20 29.92
N VAL A 4 -5.09 15.13 29.53
CA VAL A 4 -4.72 14.85 28.14
C VAL A 4 -5.31 13.50 27.78
N GLU A 5 -6.08 13.46 26.70
CA GLU A 5 -6.63 12.23 26.14
C GLU A 5 -5.85 11.87 24.88
N VAL A 6 -5.31 10.66 24.83
CA VAL A 6 -4.57 10.13 23.68
C VAL A 6 -5.47 9.16 22.95
N GLN A 7 -5.75 9.44 21.68
CA GLN A 7 -6.52 8.58 20.79
C GLN A 7 -5.65 8.18 19.60
N SER A 8 -5.84 6.96 19.09
CA SER A 8 -5.16 6.46 17.89
C SER A 8 -6.05 6.63 16.67
N LEU A 9 -5.50 7.17 15.59
CA LEU A 9 -6.16 7.22 14.29
C LEU A 9 -5.42 6.28 13.33
N ASP A 10 -6.00 5.09 13.10
CA ASP A 10 -5.44 4.08 12.20
C ASP A 10 -5.86 4.37 10.74
N ILE A 11 -5.19 5.34 10.11
CA ILE A 11 -5.34 5.59 8.67
C ILE A 11 -4.60 4.49 7.91
N ASP A 12 -5.38 3.70 7.17
CA ASP A 12 -4.90 2.65 6.27
C ASP A 12 -4.99 3.15 4.82
N LEU A 13 -5.53 2.35 3.89
CA LEU A 13 -5.65 2.74 2.48
C LEU A 13 -6.60 3.94 2.30
N VAL A 14 -6.10 4.95 1.59
CA VAL A 14 -6.88 6.08 1.09
C VAL A 14 -7.15 5.91 -0.41
N LEU A 15 -8.32 6.36 -0.85
CA LEU A 15 -8.70 6.40 -2.26
C LEU A 15 -8.05 7.62 -2.92
N LEU A 16 -7.14 7.38 -3.87
CA LEU A 16 -6.59 8.44 -4.72
C LEU A 16 -7.40 8.60 -6.01
N ASP A 17 -7.91 7.48 -6.53
CA ASP A 17 -8.79 7.42 -7.69
C ASP A 17 -9.75 6.23 -7.53
N HIS A 18 -10.65 6.00 -8.49
CA HIS A 18 -11.63 4.93 -8.51
C HIS A 18 -11.03 3.51 -8.45
N ASP A 19 -9.79 3.34 -8.93
CA ASP A 19 -9.05 2.08 -8.99
C ASP A 19 -7.68 2.15 -8.29
N ILE A 20 -7.38 3.25 -7.59
CA ILE A 20 -6.10 3.47 -6.92
C ILE A 20 -6.31 3.67 -5.41
N LEU A 21 -5.75 2.74 -4.65
CA LEU A 21 -5.66 2.79 -3.19
C LEU A 21 -4.19 2.91 -2.78
N SER A 22 -3.88 3.85 -1.91
CA SER A 22 -2.52 4.08 -1.42
C SER A 22 -2.49 4.21 0.09
N LEU A 23 -1.35 3.86 0.70
CA LEU A 23 -1.08 4.12 2.12
C LEU A 23 -0.44 5.49 2.35
N GLU A 24 0.07 6.15 1.30
CA GLU A 24 0.81 7.41 1.40
C GLU A 24 1.95 7.37 2.44
N GLN A 25 2.71 6.26 2.42
CA GLN A 25 3.87 6.03 3.31
C GLN A 25 5.19 6.07 2.52
N PRO A 26 5.72 7.26 2.17
CA PRO A 26 6.91 7.37 1.31
C PRO A 26 8.16 6.70 1.91
N GLU A 27 8.27 6.68 3.24
CA GLU A 27 9.41 6.09 3.95
C GLU A 27 9.47 4.55 3.86
N ILE A 28 8.41 3.88 3.40
CA ILE A 28 8.35 2.40 3.41
C ILE A 28 9.47 1.77 2.58
N ILE A 29 9.80 2.36 1.43
CA ILE A 29 10.88 1.87 0.55
C ILE A 29 12.22 1.97 1.26
N ARG A 30 12.50 3.12 1.90
CA ARG A 30 13.75 3.33 2.62
C ARG A 30 13.86 2.39 3.82
N SER A 31 12.82 2.30 4.66
CA SER A 31 12.84 1.42 5.83
C SER A 31 13.05 -0.05 5.46
N VAL A 32 12.29 -0.55 4.48
CA VAL A 32 12.33 -1.97 4.09
C VAL A 32 13.64 -2.31 3.37
N PHE A 33 14.07 -1.49 2.40
CA PHE A 33 15.19 -1.86 1.53
C PHE A 33 16.55 -1.34 1.99
N LEU A 34 16.62 -0.18 2.65
CA LEU A 34 17.87 0.37 3.18
C LEU A 34 18.12 -0.09 4.62
N HIS A 35 17.15 0.11 5.52
CA HIS A 35 17.34 -0.15 6.95
C HIS A 35 16.98 -1.57 7.39
N ARG A 36 16.38 -2.38 6.49
CA ARG A 36 15.89 -3.73 6.79
C ARG A 36 14.87 -3.75 7.95
N ASP A 37 14.16 -2.65 8.12
CA ASP A 37 13.05 -2.53 9.07
C ASP A 37 11.74 -2.86 8.35
N TYR A 38 11.10 -3.95 8.77
CA TYR A 38 9.86 -4.46 8.20
C TYR A 38 8.63 -4.10 9.04
N THR A 39 8.78 -3.25 10.07
CA THR A 39 7.68 -2.86 10.97
C THR A 39 6.52 -2.22 10.20
N SER A 40 6.85 -1.41 9.18
CA SER A 40 5.88 -0.78 8.28
C SER A 40 5.06 -1.78 7.46
N LEU A 41 5.54 -3.01 7.21
CA LEU A 41 4.74 -4.00 6.47
C LEU A 41 3.49 -4.45 7.24
N HIS A 42 3.43 -4.18 8.54
CA HIS A 42 2.24 -4.43 9.34
C HIS A 42 1.04 -3.57 8.91
N SER A 43 1.26 -2.30 8.51
CA SER A 43 0.17 -1.43 8.01
C SER A 43 -0.38 -1.98 6.68
N VAL A 44 0.50 -2.46 5.81
CA VAL A 44 0.14 -3.13 4.55
C VAL A 44 -0.71 -4.36 4.80
N ALA A 45 -0.26 -5.26 5.69
CA ALA A 45 -1.00 -6.49 6.00
C ALA A 45 -2.36 -6.21 6.67
N ARG A 46 -2.42 -5.23 7.57
CA ARG A 46 -3.68 -4.77 8.20
C ARG A 46 -4.66 -4.25 7.15
N SER A 47 -4.18 -3.43 6.23
CA SER A 47 -4.97 -2.86 5.14
C SER A 47 -5.53 -3.93 4.21
N ILE A 48 -4.72 -4.92 3.84
CA ILE A 48 -5.16 -6.07 3.04
C ILE A 48 -6.25 -6.85 3.81
N ASN A 49 -6.09 -7.09 5.10
CA ASN A 49 -7.12 -7.75 5.90
C ASN A 49 -8.43 -6.95 5.95
N LYS A 50 -8.38 -5.61 6.02
CA LYS A 50 -9.58 -4.78 5.91
C LYS A 50 -10.28 -4.96 4.56
N LEU A 51 -9.52 -5.02 3.46
CA LEU A 51 -10.09 -5.32 2.14
C LEU A 51 -10.72 -6.72 2.10
N ILE A 52 -10.06 -7.73 2.65
CA ILE A 52 -10.60 -9.10 2.74
C ILE A 52 -11.89 -9.14 3.57
N ALA A 53 -11.91 -8.47 4.72
CA ALA A 53 -13.08 -8.41 5.59
C ALA A 53 -14.28 -7.74 4.88
N GLN A 54 -14.03 -6.70 4.09
CA GLN A 54 -15.07 -5.95 3.39
C GLN A 54 -15.56 -6.64 2.10
N PHE A 55 -14.64 -7.21 1.32
CA PHE A 55 -14.93 -7.71 -0.04
C PHE A 55 -14.88 -9.24 -0.18
N GLY A 56 -14.60 -9.95 0.90
CA GLY A 56 -14.47 -11.40 0.94
C GLY A 56 -13.04 -11.89 0.68
N HIS A 57 -12.80 -13.16 1.00
CA HIS A 57 -11.48 -13.78 0.88
C HIS A 57 -11.15 -14.08 -0.59
N PRO A 58 -9.99 -13.61 -1.12
CA PRO A 58 -9.60 -13.85 -2.50
C PRO A 58 -9.40 -15.34 -2.76
N THR A 59 -9.51 -15.73 -4.03
CA THR A 59 -9.30 -17.12 -4.47
C THR A 59 -7.83 -17.51 -4.34
N ASN A 60 -6.93 -16.64 -4.80
CA ASN A 60 -5.49 -16.86 -4.74
C ASN A 60 -4.75 -15.60 -4.29
N ILE A 61 -3.63 -15.82 -3.60
CA ILE A 61 -2.65 -14.79 -3.26
C ILE A 61 -1.31 -15.22 -3.87
N TYR A 62 -0.81 -14.42 -4.81
CA TYR A 62 0.50 -14.60 -5.43
C TYR A 62 1.46 -13.57 -4.84
N GLY A 63 2.74 -13.91 -4.74
CA GLY A 63 3.74 -13.02 -4.15
C GLY A 63 5.11 -13.20 -4.77
N GLN A 64 5.77 -12.08 -5.08
CA GLN A 64 7.15 -12.06 -5.58
C GLN A 64 7.98 -11.08 -4.76
N GLY A 65 8.94 -11.63 -4.02
CA GLY A 65 9.86 -10.88 -3.16
C GLY A 65 9.79 -11.26 -1.68
N SER A 66 10.78 -10.77 -0.91
CA SER A 66 10.89 -11.06 0.52
C SER A 66 9.84 -10.35 1.37
N ALA A 67 9.55 -9.08 1.06
CA ALA A 67 8.54 -8.30 1.77
C ALA A 67 7.13 -8.83 1.47
N ALA A 68 6.83 -9.20 0.22
CA ALA A 68 5.59 -9.86 -0.17
C ALA A 68 5.34 -11.14 0.64
N LYS A 69 6.38 -11.97 0.83
CA LYS A 69 6.30 -13.17 1.66
C LYS A 69 6.06 -12.87 3.14
N ILE A 70 6.62 -11.78 3.65
CA ILE A 70 6.38 -11.32 5.04
C ILE A 70 4.93 -10.84 5.18
N VAL A 71 4.46 -10.00 4.25
CA VAL A 71 3.09 -9.49 4.22
C VAL A 71 2.08 -10.63 4.17
N ASP A 72 2.27 -11.62 3.28
CA ASP A 72 1.39 -12.80 3.19
C ASP A 72 1.29 -13.55 4.54
N LYS A 73 2.44 -13.80 5.20
CA LYS A 73 2.45 -14.42 6.54
C LYS A 73 1.75 -13.57 7.59
N LEU A 74 1.92 -12.25 7.56
CA LEU A 74 1.26 -11.33 8.47
C LEU A 74 -0.25 -11.33 8.26
N VAL A 75 -0.70 -11.28 7.00
CA VAL A 75 -2.11 -11.37 6.62
C VAL A 75 -2.72 -12.65 7.21
N GLN A 76 -2.12 -13.81 6.91
CA GLN A 76 -2.58 -15.11 7.43
C GLN A 76 -2.60 -15.16 8.97
N THR A 77 -1.57 -14.59 9.62
CA THR A 77 -1.48 -14.61 11.09
C THR A 77 -2.55 -13.75 11.74
N MET A 78 -2.88 -12.60 11.14
CA MET A 78 -3.95 -11.72 11.61
C MET A 78 -5.34 -12.32 11.39
N SER A 79 -5.53 -13.12 10.33
CA SER A 79 -6.81 -13.80 10.07
C SER A 79 -7.02 -15.05 10.95
N LYS A 80 -6.00 -15.53 11.68
CA LYS A 80 -6.15 -16.69 12.57
C LYS A 80 -7.15 -16.39 13.68
N GLY A 81 -8.27 -17.13 13.69
CA GLY A 81 -9.33 -16.97 14.68
C GLY A 81 -10.42 -15.97 14.28
N GLN A 82 -10.34 -15.37 13.10
CA GLN A 82 -11.45 -14.60 12.53
C GLN A 82 -12.35 -15.53 11.70
N GLU A 83 -13.67 -15.39 11.84
CA GLU A 83 -14.59 -16.05 10.93
C GLU A 83 -14.42 -15.46 9.53
N LEU A 84 -14.17 -16.32 8.54
CA LEU A 84 -14.12 -15.89 7.15
C LEU A 84 -15.46 -15.27 6.75
N PRO A 85 -15.46 -14.13 6.03
CA PRO A 85 -16.68 -13.57 5.49
C PRO A 85 -17.41 -14.63 4.65
N LYS A 86 -18.67 -14.93 4.98
CA LYS A 86 -19.52 -15.88 4.24
C LYS A 86 -19.99 -15.32 2.89
N THR A 87 -19.61 -14.09 2.58
CA THR A 87 -19.95 -13.41 1.33
C THR A 87 -19.13 -13.97 0.18
N LYS A 88 -19.75 -14.02 -1.00
CA LYS A 88 -19.03 -14.35 -2.24
C LYS A 88 -17.93 -13.30 -2.44
N PRO A 89 -16.67 -13.69 -2.67
CA PRO A 89 -15.60 -12.72 -2.85
C PRO A 89 -15.85 -11.88 -4.10
N LEU A 90 -15.80 -10.57 -3.95
CA LEU A 90 -15.79 -9.62 -5.07
C LEU A 90 -14.39 -9.53 -5.69
N ILE A 91 -13.36 -9.74 -4.88
CA ILE A 91 -11.96 -9.70 -5.31
C ILE A 91 -11.53 -11.10 -5.76
N GLY A 92 -11.05 -11.21 -6.99
CA GLY A 92 -10.58 -12.48 -7.57
C GLY A 92 -9.29 -12.97 -6.92
N ASN A 93 -8.19 -12.22 -7.13
CA ASN A 93 -6.86 -12.60 -6.68
C ASN A 93 -6.11 -11.38 -6.14
N PHE A 94 -5.17 -11.62 -5.22
CA PHE A 94 -4.14 -10.65 -4.88
C PHE A 94 -2.79 -11.03 -5.47
N ILE A 95 -2.04 -10.02 -5.91
CA ILE A 95 -0.68 -10.17 -6.40
C ILE A 95 0.19 -9.17 -5.63
N LEU A 96 1.08 -9.70 -4.81
CA LEU A 96 2.02 -8.92 -4.01
C LEU A 96 3.36 -8.85 -4.74
N ILE A 97 3.82 -7.65 -5.06
CA ILE A 97 5.06 -7.44 -5.82
C ILE A 97 5.96 -6.50 -5.03
N ASP A 98 7.16 -6.96 -4.69
CA ASP A 98 8.16 -6.08 -4.10
C ASP A 98 8.79 -5.18 -5.15
N ARG A 99 8.97 -3.90 -4.81
CA ARG A 99 9.65 -2.94 -5.70
C ARG A 99 11.08 -3.37 -6.07
N ASN A 100 11.80 -4.08 -5.20
CA ASN A 100 13.18 -4.49 -5.47
C ASN A 100 13.34 -5.61 -6.49
N VAL A 101 12.24 -6.25 -6.89
CA VAL A 101 12.25 -7.25 -7.98
C VAL A 101 12.53 -6.56 -9.31
N ASP A 102 12.18 -5.28 -9.43
CA ASP A 102 12.45 -4.46 -10.60
C ASP A 102 12.74 -3.01 -10.16
N PHE A 103 14.00 -2.61 -10.09
CA PHE A 103 14.36 -1.20 -9.90
C PHE A 103 14.57 -0.46 -11.21
N ILE A 104 14.56 -1.14 -12.36
CA ILE A 104 14.86 -0.51 -13.65
C ILE A 104 13.69 0.40 -14.03
N THR A 105 12.46 -0.10 -13.93
CA THR A 105 11.25 0.67 -14.30
C THR A 105 11.14 2.05 -13.64
N PRO A 106 11.30 2.24 -12.31
CA PRO A 106 11.18 3.55 -11.68
C PRO A 106 12.40 4.46 -11.91
N LEU A 107 13.52 3.92 -12.39
CA LEU A 107 14.71 4.71 -12.73
C LEU A 107 14.69 5.21 -14.18
N CYS A 108 13.81 4.66 -15.03
CA CYS A 108 13.60 5.14 -16.39
C CYS A 108 12.65 6.34 -16.39
N THR A 109 12.93 7.34 -17.24
CA THR A 109 12.03 8.48 -17.45
C THR A 109 10.67 8.01 -17.96
N GLN A 110 9.61 8.45 -17.29
CA GLN A 110 8.24 8.05 -17.61
C GLN A 110 7.81 8.73 -18.92
N GLN A 111 7.13 7.99 -19.81
CA GLN A 111 6.75 8.49 -21.16
C GLN A 111 5.23 8.72 -21.31
N THR A 112 4.46 8.50 -20.25
CA THR A 112 3.02 8.79 -20.21
C THR A 112 2.77 10.23 -19.78
N TYR A 113 1.65 10.83 -20.17
CA TYR A 113 1.30 12.21 -19.77
C TYR A 113 1.40 12.44 -18.25
N THR A 114 0.76 11.58 -17.46
CA THR A 114 0.80 11.65 -15.98
C THR A 114 2.22 11.45 -15.45
N GLY A 115 2.95 10.47 -15.98
CA GLY A 115 4.35 10.24 -15.59
C GLY A 115 5.30 11.39 -15.93
N ILE A 116 5.13 12.06 -17.07
CA ILE A 116 5.92 13.27 -17.39
C ILE A 116 5.54 14.40 -16.43
N LEU A 117 4.26 14.59 -16.12
CA LEU A 117 3.87 15.58 -15.11
C LEU A 117 4.47 15.26 -13.75
N ASP A 118 4.53 13.98 -13.38
CA ASP A 118 5.13 13.54 -12.12
C ASP A 118 6.65 13.81 -12.09
N ASP A 119 7.37 13.43 -13.15
CA ASP A 119 8.82 13.65 -13.26
C ASP A 119 9.19 15.15 -13.22
N TRP A 120 8.32 16.05 -13.70
CA TRP A 120 8.60 17.49 -13.80
C TRP A 120 8.04 18.33 -12.65
N PHE A 121 6.86 17.97 -12.14
CA PHE A 121 6.15 18.77 -11.13
C PHE A 121 6.07 18.10 -9.76
N ASN A 122 6.48 16.83 -9.63
CA ASN A 122 6.34 15.97 -8.44
C ASN A 122 4.90 15.95 -7.93
N SER A 123 4.13 14.94 -8.31
CA SER A 123 2.75 14.83 -7.85
C SER A 123 2.70 14.21 -6.46
N GLU A 124 2.01 14.87 -5.54
CA GLU A 124 1.78 14.39 -4.17
C GLU A 124 0.27 14.25 -3.95
N CYS A 125 -0.20 13.08 -3.51
CA CYS A 125 -1.63 12.83 -3.24
C CYS A 125 -2.57 13.25 -4.40
N ALA A 126 -2.22 12.90 -5.64
CA ALA A 126 -2.95 13.28 -6.86
C ALA A 126 -3.07 14.81 -7.11
N TYR A 127 -2.18 15.61 -6.51
CA TYR A 127 -2.07 17.04 -6.73
C TYR A 127 -0.65 17.41 -7.17
N SER A 128 -0.52 18.35 -8.10
CA SER A 128 0.76 18.95 -8.47
C SER A 128 0.67 20.46 -8.46
N SER A 129 1.76 21.12 -8.08
CA SER A 129 1.83 22.58 -8.04
C SER A 129 2.61 23.11 -9.25
N HIS A 130 2.08 24.14 -9.89
CA HIS A 130 2.74 24.82 -11.01
C HIS A 130 2.66 26.33 -10.84
N ASN A 131 3.71 27.04 -11.27
CA ASN A 131 3.73 28.50 -11.25
C ASN A 131 2.99 29.05 -12.48
N PRO A 132 1.84 29.72 -12.32
CA PRO A 132 1.01 30.18 -13.44
C PRO A 132 1.62 31.31 -14.30
N LYS A 133 2.87 31.72 -14.02
CA LYS A 133 3.59 32.80 -14.71
C LYS A 133 4.84 32.34 -15.49
N ALA A 134 5.03 31.03 -15.64
CA ALA A 134 6.07 30.47 -16.52
C ALA A 134 5.63 30.50 -17.98
#